data_AF-A0A7J4Q2H3-F1
#
_entry.id   AF-A0A7J4Q2H3-F1
#
_cell.length_a   1.000
_cell.length_b   1.000
_cell.length_c   1.000
_cell.angle_alpha   90.00
_cell.angle_beta   90.00
_cell.angle_gamma   90.00
#
_symmetry.space_group_name_H-M   'P 1'
#
loop_
_entity.id
_entity.type
_entity.pdbx_description
1 polymer ?
#
loop_
_entity_poly.entity_id
_entity_poly.type
_entity_poly.pdbx_seq_one_letter_code
_entity_poly.pdbx_strand_id
1 'polypeptide(L)'
;DDDNDGILDRDDSCPQGLVLWISSPATDQDGDGCHDSTEDDDIDNDGILDQFDQCSMGLTGWTSTTLNDWDLDGCNDLLEDLDDDNDGYLDTNDNCIRSPMYTTQGSSDGDLDNDGCLDDSEDLDIDNDGIMNDDDNCQDNPSLDWVSSIAEDADRDGCHDENEDADDDNDGVLDTFDLCPNSIESGLDLDNDGCIDDIEDFDDDGDGIPDSKDNCPNGLTNWQSSKSTDLDRDGCMDSIEDDNVERSIFQLMSSSSVVTAGIFGMTMILLAGLVLVQRNKPRVGGFSDDTAKVDAMYVNRPPVWEENRTKEKLDDLTKVGYSPEVALAIIENEKKIIDSSIENQL
;
A
#
# COMPACT_ATOMS: atom_id res chain seq x y z
N ASP A 1 36.07 26.60 70.81
CA ASP A 1 35.03 25.71 71.28
C ASP A 1 34.37 26.39 72.47
N ASP A 2 33.62 27.44 72.16
CA ASP A 2 33.00 28.36 73.12
C ASP A 2 31.70 27.75 73.72
N ASP A 3 31.06 26.79 73.05
CA ASP A 3 29.89 26.01 73.48
C ASP A 3 30.18 24.54 73.88
N ASN A 4 31.40 24.04 73.64
CA ASN A 4 31.90 22.71 74.02
C ASN A 4 31.23 21.55 73.25
N ASP A 5 30.90 21.76 71.98
CA ASP A 5 30.38 20.74 71.07
C ASP A 5 31.49 19.86 70.45
N GLY A 6 32.76 20.28 70.56
CA GLY A 6 33.93 19.56 70.05
C GLY A 6 34.50 20.12 68.74
N ILE A 7 33.89 21.13 68.13
CA ILE A 7 34.41 21.87 66.97
C ILE A 7 35.11 23.16 67.48
N LEU A 8 36.10 23.64 66.73
CA LEU A 8 36.82 24.86 67.12
C LEU A 8 36.15 26.07 66.48
N ASP A 9 35.89 27.15 67.23
CA ASP A 9 35.28 28.43 66.77
C ASP A 9 35.72 29.02 65.41
N ARG A 10 36.86 28.58 64.86
CA ARG A 10 37.36 29.02 63.54
C ARG A 10 36.87 28.14 62.38
N ASP A 11 36.43 26.94 62.69
CA ASP A 11 35.98 25.86 61.82
C ASP A 11 34.50 25.54 62.16
N ASP A 12 33.84 26.45 62.91
CA ASP A 12 32.51 26.31 63.51
C ASP A 12 31.62 27.45 63.01
N SER A 13 30.51 27.12 62.38
CA SER A 13 29.50 28.06 61.86
C SER A 13 28.60 28.62 62.97
N CYS A 14 28.46 27.89 64.08
CA CYS A 14 27.65 28.21 65.25
C CYS A 14 28.46 28.35 66.55
N PRO A 15 29.53 29.18 66.61
CA PRO A 15 30.53 29.15 67.70
C PRO A 15 30.01 29.55 69.09
N GLN A 16 28.75 29.93 69.23
CA GLN A 16 28.10 30.25 70.51
C GLN A 16 26.73 29.59 70.60
N GLY A 17 26.59 28.42 69.99
CA GLY A 17 25.37 27.67 69.82
C GLY A 17 24.99 26.87 71.05
N LEU A 18 24.39 25.72 70.79
CA LEU A 18 23.73 24.89 71.76
C LEU A 18 24.80 24.26 72.62
N VAL A 19 24.57 24.25 73.93
CA VAL A 19 25.49 23.62 74.88
C VAL A 19 24.96 22.25 75.30
N LEU A 20 25.87 21.38 75.78
CA LEU A 20 25.57 20.03 76.30
C LEU A 20 25.27 18.97 75.24
N TRP A 21 25.82 19.12 74.03
CA TRP A 21 25.85 18.09 72.99
C TRP A 21 27.28 17.96 72.43
N ILE A 22 27.51 17.06 71.48
CA ILE A 22 28.80 16.88 70.81
C ILE A 22 28.52 16.70 69.32
N SER A 23 29.25 17.44 68.47
CA SER A 23 29.23 17.27 67.02
C SER A 23 29.56 15.84 66.62
N SER A 24 28.69 15.24 65.82
CA SER A 24 28.81 13.88 65.32
C SER A 24 27.97 13.74 64.06
N PRO A 25 28.28 12.80 63.14
CA PRO A 25 27.53 12.60 61.89
C PRO A 25 26.04 12.22 62.05
N ALA A 26 25.49 12.22 63.26
CA ALA A 26 24.08 11.95 63.54
C ALA A 26 23.35 13.16 64.17
N THR A 27 24.05 14.26 64.43
CA THR A 27 23.54 15.48 65.09
C THR A 27 24.13 16.77 64.52
N ASP A 28 25.03 16.62 63.55
CA ASP A 28 25.81 17.62 62.82
C ASP A 28 26.30 16.88 61.56
N GLN A 29 25.46 16.88 60.51
CA GLN A 29 25.63 16.02 59.35
C GLN A 29 26.85 16.42 58.50
N ASP A 30 27.01 17.71 58.24
CA ASP A 30 28.12 18.27 57.48
C ASP A 30 29.39 18.52 58.31
N GLY A 31 29.28 18.53 59.64
CA GLY A 31 30.38 18.72 60.57
C GLY A 31 30.80 20.17 60.75
N ASP A 32 29.91 21.13 60.54
CA ASP A 32 30.20 22.56 60.62
C ASP A 32 30.06 23.16 62.03
N GLY A 33 29.67 22.36 63.03
CA GLY A 33 29.50 22.80 64.42
C GLY A 33 28.12 23.36 64.75
N CYS A 34 27.20 23.41 63.79
CA CYS A 34 25.78 23.68 64.03
C CYS A 34 25.02 22.38 64.35
N HIS A 35 24.04 22.46 65.25
CA HIS A 35 23.20 21.31 65.57
C HIS A 35 21.99 21.25 64.62
N ASP A 36 21.92 20.18 63.80
CA ASP A 36 20.96 19.99 62.68
C ASP A 36 19.54 20.49 63.01
N SER A 37 19.01 20.11 64.18
CA SER A 37 17.58 20.33 64.49
C SER A 37 17.25 21.66 65.19
N THR A 38 18.24 22.46 65.57
CA THR A 38 18.00 23.64 66.41
C THR A 38 18.69 24.92 65.97
N GLU A 39 19.81 24.81 65.27
CA GLU A 39 20.68 25.96 64.97
C GLU A 39 21.16 25.99 63.54
N ASP A 40 21.05 24.86 62.85
CA ASP A 40 21.33 24.74 61.44
C ASP A 40 20.07 25.00 60.62
N ASP A 41 20.20 25.81 59.57
CA ASP A 41 19.14 26.12 58.60
C ASP A 41 19.48 25.53 57.20
N ASP A 42 20.63 24.85 57.04
CA ASP A 42 21.20 24.25 55.82
C ASP A 42 22.07 23.03 56.22
N ILE A 43 21.41 21.91 56.54
CA ILE A 43 22.00 20.77 57.28
C ILE A 43 23.13 20.04 56.52
N ASP A 44 23.15 20.10 55.19
CA ASP A 44 24.21 19.49 54.37
C ASP A 44 25.16 20.51 53.71
N ASN A 45 24.93 21.80 53.96
CA ASN A 45 25.74 22.94 53.58
C ASN A 45 25.97 23.04 52.06
N ASP A 46 24.97 22.65 51.27
CA ASP A 46 25.01 22.76 49.81
C ASP A 46 24.67 24.18 49.29
N GLY A 47 24.13 25.03 50.18
CA GLY A 47 23.77 26.43 49.91
C GLY A 47 22.28 26.68 49.66
N ILE A 48 21.44 25.64 49.65
CA ILE A 48 19.98 25.74 49.67
C ILE A 48 19.51 25.54 51.11
N LEU A 49 18.62 26.42 51.59
CA LEU A 49 18.13 26.30 52.96
C LEU A 49 17.13 25.15 53.07
N ASP A 50 17.10 24.43 54.19
CA ASP A 50 16.23 23.28 54.46
C ASP A 50 14.75 23.47 54.09
N GLN A 51 14.24 24.72 54.18
CA GLN A 51 12.85 25.05 53.85
C GLN A 51 12.53 25.04 52.35
N PHE A 52 13.56 25.11 51.51
CA PHE A 52 13.53 25.09 50.05
C PHE A 52 14.25 23.87 49.48
N ASP A 53 14.87 23.08 50.34
CA ASP A 53 15.66 21.91 49.99
C ASP A 53 14.80 20.63 50.06
N GLN A 54 14.62 19.94 48.93
CA GLN A 54 13.95 18.64 48.85
C GLN A 54 14.81 17.50 49.42
N CYS A 55 16.12 17.70 49.44
CA CYS A 55 17.16 16.79 49.90
C CYS A 55 17.89 17.27 51.16
N SER A 56 17.29 18.09 52.02
CA SER A 56 17.83 18.65 53.29
C SER A 56 18.66 17.76 54.25
N MET A 57 18.75 16.45 54.05
CA MET A 57 19.72 15.59 54.73
C MET A 57 20.52 14.79 53.70
N GLY A 58 21.01 15.49 52.68
CA GLY A 58 21.57 14.92 51.46
C GLY A 58 23.07 14.75 51.50
N LEU A 59 23.67 14.77 50.32
CA LEU A 59 25.11 14.67 50.18
C LEU A 59 25.76 15.95 50.70
N THR A 60 26.79 15.79 51.52
CA THR A 60 27.59 16.93 52.01
C THR A 60 28.77 17.20 51.08
N GLY A 61 29.28 18.43 51.06
CA GLY A 61 30.58 18.77 50.45
C GLY A 61 30.55 19.06 48.95
N TRP A 62 29.37 19.42 48.45
CA TRP A 62 29.16 20.05 47.15
C TRP A 62 28.43 21.38 47.38
N THR A 63 28.12 22.10 46.31
CA THR A 63 27.28 23.30 46.38
C THR A 63 26.30 23.26 45.23
N SER A 64 25.04 23.58 45.49
CA SER A 64 23.99 23.71 44.49
C SER A 64 24.34 24.80 43.47
N THR A 65 24.28 24.42 42.20
CA THR A 65 24.42 25.32 41.04
C THR A 65 23.63 24.75 39.87
N THR A 66 23.26 25.60 38.91
CA THR A 66 22.53 25.19 37.69
C THR A 66 23.28 24.20 36.77
N LEU A 67 24.44 23.68 37.19
CA LEU A 67 25.19 22.65 36.47
C LEU A 67 25.04 21.26 37.08
N ASN A 68 24.65 21.17 38.35
CA ASN A 68 24.61 19.94 39.16
C ASN A 68 23.38 19.84 40.09
N ASP A 69 22.49 20.82 39.99
CA ASP A 69 21.16 20.96 40.58
C ASP A 69 20.41 21.89 39.59
N TRP A 70 19.70 21.30 38.62
CA TRP A 70 19.15 22.04 37.48
C TRP A 70 18.04 22.99 37.89
N ASP A 71 17.11 22.55 38.73
CA ASP A 71 15.94 23.31 39.15
C ASP A 71 16.13 24.08 40.48
N LEU A 72 17.27 23.87 41.14
CA LEU A 72 17.71 24.54 42.37
C LEU A 72 16.89 24.15 43.60
N ASP A 73 16.56 22.88 43.70
CA ASP A 73 15.79 22.32 44.80
C ASP A 73 16.65 21.70 45.94
N GLY A 74 17.98 21.79 45.84
CA GLY A 74 18.92 21.25 46.84
C GLY A 74 19.24 19.76 46.67
N CYS A 75 18.67 19.09 45.67
CA CYS A 75 19.03 17.73 45.31
C CYS A 75 20.14 17.71 44.25
N ASN A 76 21.09 16.79 44.41
CA ASN A 76 22.11 16.60 43.38
C ASN A 76 21.59 15.77 42.20
N ASP A 77 21.52 16.36 41.01
CA ASP A 77 21.10 15.74 39.73
C ASP A 77 21.61 14.29 39.53
N LEU A 78 22.87 14.02 39.88
CA LEU A 78 23.50 12.74 39.55
C LEU A 78 23.21 11.62 40.57
N LEU A 79 22.95 11.97 41.83
CA LEU A 79 23.04 11.02 42.95
C LEU A 79 21.83 11.01 43.88
N GLU A 80 21.05 12.07 43.91
CA GLU A 80 19.95 12.27 44.86
C GLU A 80 18.64 12.60 44.17
N ASP A 81 18.72 13.33 43.06
CA ASP A 81 17.58 13.66 42.23
C ASP A 81 17.27 12.54 41.20
N LEU A 82 16.00 12.40 40.86
CA LEU A 82 15.49 11.48 39.84
C LEU A 82 14.58 12.21 38.82
N ASP A 83 14.40 13.52 38.97
CA ASP A 83 13.52 14.40 38.21
C ASP A 83 14.21 15.78 38.18
N ASP A 84 15.30 15.88 37.41
CA ASP A 84 16.25 17.02 37.38
C ASP A 84 15.54 18.39 37.18
N ASP A 85 14.38 18.44 36.51
CA ASP A 85 13.61 19.67 36.26
C ASP A 85 12.27 19.80 37.00
N ASN A 86 11.91 18.78 37.78
CA ASN A 86 10.70 18.72 38.59
C ASN A 86 9.42 19.01 37.79
N ASP A 87 9.39 18.66 36.51
CA ASP A 87 8.19 18.76 35.68
C ASP A 87 7.21 17.60 35.95
N GLY A 88 7.70 16.54 36.61
CA GLY A 88 6.99 15.37 37.09
C GLY A 88 7.16 14.11 36.23
N TYR A 89 8.00 14.15 35.21
CA TYR A 89 8.57 12.97 34.57
C TYR A 89 9.90 12.61 35.22
N LEU A 90 10.13 11.32 35.47
CA LEU A 90 11.44 10.90 36.00
C LEU A 90 12.46 10.93 34.87
N ASP A 91 13.73 11.20 35.16
CA ASP A 91 14.82 11.24 34.17
C ASP A 91 14.91 9.99 33.27
N THR A 92 14.43 8.84 33.77
CA THR A 92 14.43 7.58 33.02
C THR A 92 13.34 7.48 31.96
N ASN A 93 12.37 8.39 32.03
CA ASN A 93 11.12 8.44 31.30
C ASN A 93 10.87 9.81 30.67
N ASP A 94 11.86 10.69 30.77
CA ASP A 94 11.85 12.06 30.27
C ASP A 94 12.89 12.18 29.15
N ASN A 95 12.42 12.57 27.97
CA ASN A 95 13.28 12.80 26.81
C ASN A 95 14.06 14.11 26.91
N CYS A 96 13.57 15.04 27.74
CA CYS A 96 14.13 16.34 28.01
C CYS A 96 14.35 16.56 29.51
N ILE A 97 15.19 15.73 30.13
CA ILE A 97 15.59 15.74 31.57
C ILE A 97 16.00 17.10 32.19
N ARG A 98 16.12 18.16 31.40
CA ARG A 98 16.48 19.53 31.83
C ARG A 98 15.64 20.53 31.06
N SER A 99 14.35 20.26 30.99
CA SER A 99 13.35 21.11 30.39
C SER A 99 13.15 22.35 31.26
N PRO A 100 12.75 23.50 30.69
CA PRO A 100 12.25 24.64 31.45
C PRO A 100 10.76 24.47 31.82
N MET A 101 10.19 23.28 31.60
CA MET A 101 8.87 22.90 32.07
C MET A 101 8.77 22.89 33.58
N TYR A 102 7.54 22.90 34.07
CA TYR A 102 7.25 22.90 35.51
C TYR A 102 5.91 22.21 35.83
N THR A 103 5.28 21.53 34.84
CA THR A 103 4.01 20.83 35.04
C THR A 103 3.82 19.62 34.11
N THR A 104 3.21 18.58 34.69
CA THR A 104 2.76 17.33 34.03
C THR A 104 1.46 17.43 33.22
N GLN A 105 0.99 18.63 32.83
CA GLN A 105 -0.28 18.77 32.08
C GLN A 105 -0.04 19.20 30.63
N GLY A 106 0.44 18.24 29.83
CA GLY A 106 0.85 18.39 28.44
C GLY A 106 -0.10 19.17 27.53
N SER A 107 -1.43 19.02 27.68
CA SER A 107 -2.39 19.74 26.82
C SER A 107 -2.54 21.26 27.08
N SER A 108 -1.91 21.84 28.10
CA SER A 108 -1.96 23.30 28.33
C SER A 108 -0.61 24.02 28.32
N ASP A 109 0.49 23.27 28.45
CA ASP A 109 1.84 23.82 28.49
C ASP A 109 2.67 23.55 27.21
N GLY A 110 2.19 22.70 26.28
CA GLY A 110 2.84 22.45 24.98
C GLY A 110 3.80 21.27 25.03
N ASP A 111 3.30 20.14 25.54
CA ASP A 111 3.92 18.81 25.54
C ASP A 111 2.83 17.85 25.05
N LEU A 112 2.82 17.58 23.75
CA LEU A 112 1.69 16.93 23.07
C LEU A 112 1.59 15.44 23.41
N ASP A 113 2.72 14.76 23.46
CA ASP A 113 2.84 13.32 23.60
C ASP A 113 3.21 12.85 25.02
N ASN A 114 3.51 13.78 25.93
CA ASN A 114 3.78 13.54 27.35
C ASN A 114 5.13 12.87 27.60
N ASP A 115 6.17 13.31 26.89
CA ASP A 115 7.53 12.80 27.01
C ASP A 115 8.49 13.68 27.83
N GLY A 116 7.99 14.83 28.34
CA GLY A 116 8.77 15.80 29.14
C GLY A 116 9.41 16.93 28.31
N CYS A 117 9.25 16.92 26.99
CA CYS A 117 9.75 17.95 26.10
C CYS A 117 8.69 19.00 25.77
N LEU A 118 9.15 20.25 25.57
CA LEU A 118 8.30 21.31 25.02
C LEU A 118 8.29 21.26 23.49
N ASP A 119 7.10 21.09 22.91
CA ASP A 119 6.82 21.03 21.47
C ASP A 119 7.50 22.18 20.70
N ASP A 120 7.39 23.41 21.23
CA ASP A 120 7.78 24.64 20.53
C ASP A 120 9.30 24.93 20.57
N SER A 121 10.07 24.25 21.42
CA SER A 121 11.46 24.68 21.70
C SER A 121 12.50 23.59 21.85
N GLU A 122 12.13 22.41 22.31
CA GLU A 122 13.09 21.37 22.72
C GLU A 122 12.77 20.03 22.07
N ASP A 123 11.50 19.80 21.74
CA ASP A 123 11.06 18.62 21.03
C ASP A 123 11.37 18.69 19.53
N LEU A 124 11.90 17.59 19.00
CA LEU A 124 12.22 17.41 17.58
C LEU A 124 11.30 16.39 16.89
N ASP A 125 10.42 15.74 17.64
CA ASP A 125 9.53 14.63 17.25
C ASP A 125 8.28 14.69 18.15
N ILE A 126 7.39 15.65 17.87
CA ILE A 126 6.31 16.13 18.76
C ILE A 126 5.26 15.06 19.11
N ASP A 127 5.12 14.05 18.26
CA ASP A 127 4.24 12.90 18.52
C ASP A 127 4.97 11.59 18.79
N ASN A 128 6.31 11.63 18.85
CA ASN A 128 7.20 10.51 19.13
C ASN A 128 6.97 9.30 18.21
N ASP A 129 6.59 9.55 16.96
CA ASP A 129 6.39 8.52 15.96
C ASP A 129 7.72 8.05 15.32
N GLY A 130 8.82 8.76 15.58
CA GLY A 130 10.16 8.45 15.09
C GLY A 130 10.57 9.18 13.80
N ILE A 131 9.72 10.05 13.25
CA ILE A 131 9.99 11.00 12.17
C ILE A 131 10.16 12.39 12.81
N MET A 132 11.14 13.15 12.33
CA MET A 132 11.39 14.48 12.90
C MET A 132 10.38 15.48 12.35
N ASN A 133 9.98 16.47 13.16
CA ASN A 133 9.02 17.53 12.81
C ASN A 133 9.24 18.18 11.43
N ASP A 134 10.50 18.38 11.00
CA ASP A 134 10.82 19.00 9.70
C ASP A 134 10.47 18.10 8.49
N ASP A 135 10.35 16.80 8.71
CA ASP A 135 10.06 15.74 7.73
C ASP A 135 8.68 15.08 7.97
N ASP A 136 7.90 15.59 8.93
CA ASP A 136 6.62 15.04 9.38
C ASP A 136 5.43 15.95 9.01
N ASN A 137 4.47 15.40 8.26
CA ASN A 137 3.25 16.08 7.82
C ASN A 137 2.10 15.98 8.84
N CYS A 138 2.23 15.11 9.84
CA CYS A 138 1.24 14.77 10.85
C CYS A 138 1.65 15.04 12.30
N GLN A 139 2.83 15.63 12.55
CA GLN A 139 3.42 16.03 13.85
C GLN A 139 2.50 16.56 14.97
N ASP A 140 1.31 17.09 14.63
CA ASP A 140 0.34 17.62 15.59
C ASP A 140 -0.69 16.55 16.04
N ASN A 141 -0.51 15.28 15.68
CA ASN A 141 -1.48 14.23 15.92
C ASN A 141 -0.88 12.95 16.51
N PRO A 142 -0.72 12.89 17.84
CA PRO A 142 -0.13 11.74 18.49
C PRO A 142 -0.99 10.49 18.38
N SER A 143 -0.58 9.60 17.49
CA SER A 143 -1.04 8.22 17.45
C SER A 143 -0.48 7.48 18.67
N LEU A 144 -1.33 7.29 19.69
CA LEU A 144 -0.94 6.67 20.97
C LEU A 144 -0.16 5.36 20.78
N ASP A 145 1.13 5.37 21.16
CA ASP A 145 2.08 4.25 21.10
C ASP A 145 2.40 3.75 19.67
N TRP A 146 2.17 4.56 18.64
CA TRP A 146 2.57 4.24 17.27
C TRP A 146 3.98 4.75 16.97
N VAL A 147 4.68 4.06 16.06
CA VAL A 147 6.01 4.46 15.56
C VAL A 147 6.03 4.13 14.07
N SER A 148 6.40 5.12 13.25
CA SER A 148 6.51 5.02 11.81
C SER A 148 7.29 3.77 11.38
N SER A 149 6.71 3.06 10.41
CA SER A 149 7.34 1.91 9.79
C SER A 149 6.86 1.77 8.36
N ILE A 150 7.72 1.24 7.48
CA ILE A 150 7.44 1.02 6.04
C ILE A 150 6.20 0.14 5.72
N ALA A 151 5.50 -0.36 6.73
CA ALA A 151 4.29 -1.16 6.57
C ALA A 151 3.02 -0.49 7.11
N GLU A 152 3.16 0.64 7.80
CA GLU A 152 2.09 1.41 8.44
C GLU A 152 2.21 2.92 8.15
N ASP A 153 3.26 3.31 7.41
CA ASP A 153 3.61 4.64 6.90
C ASP A 153 4.51 4.38 5.68
N ALA A 154 3.89 4.25 4.51
CA ALA A 154 4.57 3.71 3.33
C ALA A 154 5.57 4.71 2.72
N ASP A 155 5.21 5.99 2.63
CA ASP A 155 6.09 7.04 2.12
C ASP A 155 7.04 7.68 3.16
N ARG A 156 6.79 7.45 4.46
CA ARG A 156 7.57 7.97 5.58
C ARG A 156 7.44 9.46 5.78
N ASP A 157 6.22 9.97 5.66
CA ASP A 157 5.91 11.37 5.93
C ASP A 157 5.41 11.62 7.35
N GLY A 158 5.43 10.61 8.23
CA GLY A 158 5.00 10.72 9.64
C GLY A 158 3.49 10.58 9.83
N CYS A 159 2.73 10.32 8.76
CA CYS A 159 1.30 10.02 8.85
C CYS A 159 1.05 8.52 8.89
N HIS A 160 0.24 8.06 9.85
CA HIS A 160 -0.17 6.66 9.89
C HIS A 160 -1.23 6.33 8.82
N ASP A 161 -0.91 5.39 7.93
CA ASP A 161 -1.74 4.96 6.78
C ASP A 161 -3.20 4.65 7.17
N GLU A 162 -3.44 4.05 8.34
CA GLU A 162 -4.79 3.56 8.70
C GLU A 162 -5.79 4.69 9.00
N ASN A 163 -5.32 5.83 9.52
CA ASN A 163 -6.19 6.81 10.17
C ASN A 163 -5.81 8.29 9.96
N GLU A 164 -4.62 8.58 9.45
CA GLU A 164 -4.06 9.94 9.41
C GLU A 164 -3.69 10.35 7.99
N ASP A 165 -3.21 9.40 7.20
CA ASP A 165 -2.95 9.58 5.79
C ASP A 165 -4.21 9.27 4.93
N ALA A 166 -4.27 9.90 3.77
CA ALA A 166 -5.25 9.63 2.73
C ALA A 166 -4.62 9.40 1.35
N ASP A 167 -3.29 9.41 1.29
CA ASP A 167 -2.43 9.24 0.12
C ASP A 167 -1.13 8.52 0.59
N ASP A 168 -1.26 7.27 1.04
CA ASP A 168 -0.23 6.55 1.86
C ASP A 168 1.16 6.45 1.18
N ASP A 169 1.25 6.63 -0.15
CA ASP A 169 2.51 6.62 -0.90
C ASP A 169 2.91 7.97 -1.52
N ASN A 170 2.11 9.01 -1.27
CA ASN A 170 2.28 10.39 -1.73
C ASN A 170 2.52 10.53 -3.24
N ASP A 171 1.95 9.64 -4.07
CA ASP A 171 2.04 9.72 -5.53
C ASP A 171 1.07 10.77 -6.14
N GLY A 172 0.08 11.21 -5.35
CA GLY A 172 -0.94 12.20 -5.69
C GLY A 172 -2.31 11.63 -6.01
N VAL A 173 -2.50 10.32 -5.90
CA VAL A 173 -3.75 9.58 -6.08
C VAL A 173 -4.22 9.03 -4.73
N LEU A 174 -5.19 9.71 -4.11
CA LEU A 174 -5.76 9.26 -2.81
C LEU A 174 -6.14 7.77 -2.81
N ASP A 175 -5.91 7.05 -1.69
CA ASP A 175 -6.09 5.59 -1.56
C ASP A 175 -7.47 5.09 -2.00
N THR A 176 -8.49 5.94 -1.86
CA THR A 176 -9.86 5.62 -2.26
C THR A 176 -10.06 5.48 -3.78
N PHE A 177 -9.13 6.01 -4.56
CA PHE A 177 -9.07 5.97 -6.02
C PHE A 177 -7.87 5.20 -6.55
N ASP A 178 -6.93 4.88 -5.68
CA ASP A 178 -5.69 4.16 -6.00
C ASP A 178 -5.89 2.63 -6.03
N LEU A 179 -5.36 1.97 -7.05
CA LEU A 179 -5.30 0.50 -7.16
C LEU A 179 -4.06 -0.11 -6.49
N CYS A 180 -3.02 0.69 -6.27
CA CYS A 180 -1.77 0.37 -5.61
C CYS A 180 -1.42 1.37 -4.48
N PRO A 181 -2.26 1.53 -3.43
CA PRO A 181 -2.12 2.59 -2.42
C PRO A 181 -0.84 2.65 -1.61
N ASN A 182 0.12 1.75 -1.78
CA ASN A 182 1.32 1.67 -0.95
C ASN A 182 2.56 1.59 -1.85
N SER A 183 2.48 2.17 -3.06
CA SER A 183 3.54 2.14 -4.06
C SER A 183 4.61 3.18 -3.78
N ILE A 184 5.65 2.75 -3.10
CA ILE A 184 6.79 3.60 -2.74
C ILE A 184 7.76 3.93 -3.90
N GLU A 185 7.52 3.41 -5.11
CA GLU A 185 8.43 3.60 -6.25
C GLU A 185 7.89 4.66 -7.21
N SER A 186 8.70 5.65 -7.56
CA SER A 186 8.27 6.65 -8.56
C SER A 186 8.47 6.13 -9.98
N GLY A 187 7.43 6.22 -10.82
CA GLY A 187 7.48 5.74 -12.19
C GLY A 187 6.62 6.54 -13.17
N LEU A 188 6.32 5.90 -14.30
CA LEU A 188 5.25 6.34 -15.19
C LEU A 188 3.98 5.67 -14.68
N ASP A 189 2.94 6.46 -14.56
CA ASP A 189 1.56 6.04 -14.36
C ASP A 189 0.76 6.72 -15.49
N LEU A 190 0.43 5.94 -16.52
CA LEU A 190 -0.12 6.47 -17.76
C LEU A 190 -1.60 6.85 -17.61
N ASP A 191 -2.39 6.05 -16.91
CA ASP A 191 -3.84 6.24 -16.76
C ASP A 191 -4.24 7.00 -15.48
N ASN A 192 -3.29 7.19 -14.56
CA ASN A 192 -3.41 7.88 -13.26
C ASN A 192 -4.28 7.10 -12.26
N ASP A 193 -4.10 5.78 -12.20
CA ASP A 193 -4.77 4.90 -11.24
C ASP A 193 -3.95 4.61 -9.97
N GLY A 194 -2.75 5.19 -9.87
CA GLY A 194 -1.82 5.07 -8.74
C GLY A 194 -0.87 3.86 -8.82
N CYS A 195 -0.99 3.02 -9.85
CA CYS A 195 -0.06 1.93 -10.09
C CYS A 195 1.03 2.33 -11.09
N ILE A 196 2.29 1.96 -10.80
CA ILE A 196 3.38 2.17 -11.75
C ILE A 196 3.38 1.12 -12.88
N ASP A 197 3.26 1.60 -14.13
CA ASP A 197 3.24 0.83 -15.40
C ASP A 197 4.24 -0.36 -15.39
N ASP A 198 5.53 -0.07 -15.18
CA ASP A 198 6.62 -1.06 -15.37
C ASP A 198 6.80 -2.04 -14.18
N ILE A 199 6.10 -1.84 -13.06
CA ILE A 199 6.41 -2.49 -11.77
C ILE A 199 5.25 -3.32 -11.25
N GLU A 200 4.05 -2.77 -11.23
CA GLU A 200 2.91 -3.33 -10.47
C GLU A 200 1.55 -3.15 -11.15
N ASP A 201 1.46 -2.26 -12.15
CA ASP A 201 0.32 -2.21 -13.03
C ASP A 201 0.34 -3.40 -14.02
N PHE A 202 -0.85 -3.87 -14.38
CA PHE A 202 -1.05 -4.91 -15.39
C PHE A 202 -1.96 -4.46 -16.53
N ASP A 203 -2.38 -3.19 -16.56
CA ASP A 203 -3.31 -2.57 -17.50
C ASP A 203 -2.95 -1.08 -17.69
N ASP A 204 -1.74 -0.80 -18.22
CA ASP A 204 -1.10 0.54 -18.26
C ASP A 204 -2.00 1.68 -18.76
N ASP A 205 -2.97 1.42 -19.64
CA ASP A 205 -3.87 2.44 -20.19
C ASP A 205 -5.30 2.44 -19.61
N GLY A 206 -5.59 1.51 -18.71
CA GLY A 206 -6.84 1.42 -17.95
C GLY A 206 -8.07 1.03 -18.78
N ASP A 207 -7.90 0.44 -19.96
CA ASP A 207 -9.02 0.08 -20.83
C ASP A 207 -9.78 -1.19 -20.38
N GLY A 208 -9.19 -1.97 -19.46
CA GLY A 208 -9.71 -3.23 -18.93
C GLY A 208 -9.19 -4.49 -19.62
N ILE A 209 -8.20 -4.39 -20.51
CA ILE A 209 -7.51 -5.49 -21.18
C ILE A 209 -6.06 -5.53 -20.70
N PRO A 210 -5.67 -6.53 -19.88
CA PRO A 210 -4.32 -6.55 -19.32
C PRO A 210 -3.22 -6.58 -20.39
N ASP A 211 -2.10 -5.90 -20.17
CA ASP A 211 -1.02 -5.65 -21.15
C ASP A 211 -0.57 -6.91 -21.88
N SER A 212 -0.53 -8.03 -21.15
CA SER A 212 -0.16 -9.35 -21.69
C SER A 212 -1.04 -9.84 -22.86
N LYS A 213 -2.23 -9.24 -23.03
CA LYS A 213 -3.22 -9.51 -24.08
C LYS A 213 -3.55 -8.27 -24.89
N ASP A 214 -2.96 -7.14 -24.54
CA ASP A 214 -3.15 -5.88 -25.21
C ASP A 214 -2.15 -5.75 -26.37
N ASN A 215 -2.65 -5.36 -27.55
CA ASN A 215 -1.84 -5.04 -28.72
C ASN A 215 -1.39 -3.56 -28.72
N CYS A 216 -2.02 -2.73 -27.89
CA CYS A 216 -1.78 -1.33 -27.60
C CYS A 216 -1.64 -1.06 -26.07
N PRO A 217 -0.74 -1.72 -25.32
CA PRO A 217 -0.67 -1.59 -23.84
C PRO A 217 -0.61 -0.14 -23.32
N ASN A 218 0.16 0.73 -23.98
CA ASN A 218 0.28 2.14 -23.60
C ASN A 218 -0.58 3.03 -24.53
N GLY A 219 -1.81 2.61 -24.76
CA GLY A 219 -2.75 3.17 -25.72
C GLY A 219 -3.44 4.45 -25.24
N LEU A 220 -4.66 4.68 -25.73
CA LEU A 220 -5.50 5.76 -25.25
C LEU A 220 -6.00 5.43 -23.85
N THR A 221 -5.89 6.38 -22.93
CA THR A 221 -6.48 6.21 -21.60
C THR A 221 -7.94 6.68 -21.54
N ASN A 222 -8.61 6.46 -20.40
CA ASN A 222 -9.95 6.97 -20.10
C ASN A 222 -11.09 6.41 -20.98
N TRP A 223 -10.98 5.17 -21.42
CA TRP A 223 -12.08 4.44 -22.06
C TRP A 223 -12.14 3.01 -21.52
N GLN A 224 -13.09 2.21 -21.99
CA GLN A 224 -13.15 0.79 -21.62
C GLN A 224 -13.36 -0.06 -22.86
N SER A 225 -12.61 -1.15 -22.97
CA SER A 225 -12.77 -2.16 -24.02
C SER A 225 -14.17 -2.75 -23.96
N SER A 226 -14.89 -2.59 -25.07
CA SER A 226 -16.26 -3.06 -25.20
C SER A 226 -16.50 -3.48 -26.64
N LYS A 227 -17.45 -4.39 -26.89
CA LYS A 227 -17.79 -4.84 -28.25
C LYS A 227 -18.16 -3.73 -29.24
N SER A 228 -18.42 -2.51 -28.75
CA SER A 228 -18.70 -1.33 -29.56
C SER A 228 -17.47 -0.45 -29.85
N THR A 229 -16.46 -0.47 -28.98
CA THR A 229 -15.24 0.36 -29.04
C THR A 229 -14.01 -0.45 -29.44
N ASP A 230 -14.02 -1.75 -29.20
CA ASP A 230 -12.99 -2.73 -29.49
C ASP A 230 -13.70 -4.07 -29.82
N LEU A 231 -13.72 -4.42 -31.12
CA LEU A 231 -14.53 -5.52 -31.63
C LEU A 231 -13.90 -6.90 -31.35
N ASP A 232 -12.59 -6.99 -31.46
CA ASP A 232 -11.76 -8.19 -31.31
C ASP A 232 -11.17 -8.38 -29.92
N ARG A 233 -11.26 -7.37 -29.06
CA ARG A 233 -10.85 -7.39 -27.64
C ARG A 233 -9.35 -7.53 -27.49
N ASP A 234 -8.63 -6.75 -28.27
CA ASP A 234 -7.18 -6.73 -28.24
C ASP A 234 -6.61 -5.45 -27.60
N GLY A 235 -7.48 -4.63 -26.98
CA GLY A 235 -7.07 -3.44 -26.22
C GLY A 235 -6.75 -2.22 -27.10
N CYS A 236 -6.85 -2.35 -28.42
CA CYS A 236 -6.69 -1.23 -29.33
C CYS A 236 -8.06 -0.62 -29.70
N MET A 237 -8.25 0.69 -29.50
CA MET A 237 -9.52 1.31 -29.86
C MET A 237 -9.75 1.29 -31.40
N ASP A 238 -10.80 0.58 -31.86
CA ASP A 238 -11.22 0.38 -33.28
C ASP A 238 -11.19 1.65 -34.17
N SER A 239 -11.38 2.81 -33.54
CA SER A 239 -11.65 4.08 -34.21
C SER A 239 -10.43 4.99 -34.35
N ILE A 240 -9.39 4.77 -33.55
CA ILE A 240 -8.23 5.65 -33.46
C ILE A 240 -6.91 4.86 -33.55
N GLU A 241 -6.84 3.70 -32.90
CA GLU A 241 -5.57 2.98 -32.67
C GLU A 241 -5.50 1.66 -33.44
N ASP A 242 -6.64 1.01 -33.69
CA ASP A 242 -6.65 -0.26 -34.40
C ASP A 242 -6.86 -0.12 -35.92
N ASP A 243 -5.81 -0.43 -36.68
CA ASP A 243 -5.81 -0.52 -38.14
C ASP A 243 -6.20 -1.93 -38.67
N ASN A 244 -6.28 -2.94 -37.80
CA ASN A 244 -6.37 -4.36 -38.15
C ASN A 244 -7.64 -5.10 -37.68
N VAL A 245 -8.73 -4.39 -37.37
CA VAL A 245 -10.02 -5.01 -37.03
C VAL A 245 -10.47 -6.03 -38.09
N GLU A 246 -10.46 -7.33 -37.77
CA GLU A 246 -11.02 -8.38 -38.65
C GLU A 246 -12.56 -8.36 -38.62
N ARG A 247 -13.13 -7.42 -39.38
CA ARG A 247 -14.59 -7.30 -39.50
C ARG A 247 -15.16 -8.46 -40.31
N SER A 248 -16.11 -9.20 -39.75
CA SER A 248 -16.94 -10.15 -40.50
C SER A 248 -17.54 -9.48 -41.73
N ILE A 249 -17.66 -10.21 -42.85
CA ILE A 249 -18.27 -9.71 -44.11
C ILE A 249 -19.63 -9.06 -43.84
N PHE A 250 -20.41 -9.59 -42.88
CA PHE A 250 -21.71 -9.02 -42.52
C PHE A 250 -21.61 -7.64 -41.85
N GLN A 251 -20.58 -7.43 -41.04
CA GLN A 251 -20.25 -6.16 -40.37
C GLN A 251 -19.76 -5.11 -41.39
N LEU A 252 -18.94 -5.53 -42.37
CA LEU A 252 -18.51 -4.71 -43.51
C LEU A 252 -19.69 -4.29 -44.40
N MET A 253 -20.68 -5.17 -44.58
CA MET A 253 -21.88 -4.88 -45.39
C MET A 253 -22.88 -3.94 -44.68
N SER A 254 -22.83 -3.81 -43.35
CA SER A 254 -23.68 -2.92 -42.57
C SER A 254 -23.01 -1.57 -42.23
N SER A 255 -21.68 -1.51 -42.14
CA SER A 255 -20.94 -0.28 -41.87
C SER A 255 -20.81 0.63 -43.11
N SER A 256 -20.86 0.06 -44.32
CA SER A 256 -20.79 0.82 -45.57
C SER A 256 -22.17 1.00 -46.22
N SER A 257 -22.72 2.21 -46.13
CA SER A 257 -23.97 2.61 -46.79
C SER A 257 -23.97 2.35 -48.31
N VAL A 258 -22.79 2.37 -48.94
CA VAL A 258 -22.61 2.08 -50.37
C VAL A 258 -22.79 0.60 -50.66
N VAL A 259 -22.21 -0.28 -49.84
CA VAL A 259 -22.31 -1.73 -50.01
C VAL A 259 -23.75 -2.19 -49.73
N THR A 260 -24.38 -1.66 -48.68
CA THR A 260 -25.79 -1.95 -48.38
C THR A 260 -26.71 -1.54 -49.54
N ALA A 261 -26.54 -0.33 -50.08
CA ALA A 261 -27.30 0.13 -51.24
C ALA A 261 -27.05 -0.72 -52.49
N GLY A 262 -25.81 -1.17 -52.71
CA GLY A 262 -25.45 -2.08 -53.78
C GLY A 262 -26.15 -3.44 -53.69
N ILE A 263 -26.22 -4.02 -52.50
CA ILE A 263 -26.90 -5.30 -52.25
C ILE A 263 -28.42 -5.16 -52.43
N PHE A 264 -29.03 -4.10 -51.88
CA PHE A 264 -30.46 -3.83 -52.10
C PHE A 264 -30.78 -3.58 -53.58
N GLY A 265 -29.90 -2.90 -54.30
CA GLY A 265 -30.02 -2.71 -55.75
C GLY A 265 -29.96 -4.03 -56.51
N MET A 266 -28.94 -4.86 -56.24
CA MET A 266 -28.78 -6.16 -56.89
C MET A 266 -29.92 -7.11 -56.59
N THR A 267 -30.39 -7.17 -55.34
CA THR A 267 -31.53 -8.02 -54.97
C THR A 267 -32.84 -7.55 -55.61
N MET A 268 -33.08 -6.24 -55.72
CA MET A 268 -34.24 -5.70 -56.44
C MET A 268 -34.20 -6.03 -57.93
N ILE A 269 -33.03 -5.95 -58.57
CA ILE A 269 -32.86 -6.32 -59.98
C ILE A 269 -33.10 -7.82 -60.17
N LEU A 270 -32.61 -8.66 -59.26
CA LEU A 270 -32.78 -10.12 -59.30
C LEU A 270 -34.25 -10.51 -59.12
N LEU A 271 -34.95 -9.88 -58.16
CA LEU A 271 -36.39 -10.07 -57.94
C LEU A 271 -37.21 -9.58 -59.14
N ALA A 272 -36.88 -8.41 -59.71
CA ALA A 272 -37.52 -7.93 -60.92
C ALA A 272 -37.30 -8.88 -62.11
N GLY A 273 -36.08 -9.42 -62.25
CA GLY A 273 -35.74 -10.44 -63.24
C GLY A 273 -36.56 -11.72 -63.06
N LEU A 274 -36.69 -12.23 -61.84
CA LEU A 274 -37.51 -13.41 -61.53
C LEU A 274 -39.01 -13.18 -61.81
N VAL A 275 -39.53 -11.98 -61.52
CA VAL A 275 -40.92 -11.61 -61.84
C VAL A 275 -41.14 -11.56 -63.35
N LEU A 276 -40.17 -11.04 -64.12
CA LEU A 276 -40.22 -11.03 -65.59
C LEU A 276 -40.17 -12.45 -66.17
N VAL A 277 -39.34 -13.34 -65.60
CA VAL A 277 -39.27 -14.76 -66.00
C VAL A 277 -40.58 -15.49 -65.69
N GLN A 278 -41.22 -15.21 -64.54
CA GLN A 278 -42.53 -15.80 -64.23
C GLN A 278 -43.64 -15.29 -65.15
N ARG A 279 -43.60 -14.01 -65.57
CA ARG A 279 -44.56 -13.46 -66.55
C ARG A 279 -44.39 -14.04 -67.96
N ASN A 280 -43.21 -14.54 -68.30
CA ASN A 280 -42.88 -15.07 -69.63
C ASN A 280 -42.70 -16.59 -69.69
N LYS A 281 -43.27 -17.38 -68.76
CA LYS A 281 -43.27 -18.85 -68.91
C LYS A 281 -44.06 -19.26 -70.17
N PRO A 282 -43.45 -19.83 -71.23
CA PRO A 282 -44.23 -20.56 -72.22
C PRO A 282 -44.87 -21.77 -71.51
N ARG A 283 -46.16 -22.02 -71.75
CA ARG A 283 -46.82 -23.27 -71.34
C ARG A 283 -46.17 -24.43 -72.07
N VAL A 284 -45.16 -25.05 -71.47
CA VAL A 284 -44.69 -26.38 -71.86
C VAL A 284 -45.36 -27.38 -70.94
N GLY A 285 -46.22 -28.21 -71.52
CA GLY A 285 -46.90 -29.28 -70.81
C GLY A 285 -45.95 -30.42 -70.48
N GLY A 286 -46.17 -31.00 -69.29
CA GLY A 286 -45.75 -32.35 -68.92
C GLY A 286 -44.24 -32.61 -68.91
N PHE A 287 -43.57 -32.31 -67.80
CA PHE A 287 -42.31 -32.97 -67.47
C PHE A 287 -42.60 -33.98 -66.37
N SER A 288 -42.27 -35.26 -66.60
CA SER A 288 -42.39 -36.32 -65.60
C SER A 288 -41.39 -36.08 -64.49
N ASP A 289 -41.87 -36.18 -63.26
CA ASP A 289 -41.04 -36.16 -62.05
C ASP A 289 -40.29 -37.50 -61.93
N ASP A 290 -39.04 -37.52 -62.38
CA ASP A 290 -38.14 -38.69 -62.24
C ASP A 290 -37.33 -38.66 -60.93
N THR A 291 -37.71 -37.85 -59.93
CA THR A 291 -37.02 -37.81 -58.63
C THR A 291 -37.01 -39.19 -57.94
N ALA A 292 -38.06 -40.00 -58.16
CA ALA A 292 -38.14 -41.38 -57.66
C ALA A 292 -37.13 -42.35 -58.31
N LYS A 293 -36.59 -42.06 -59.51
CA LYS A 293 -35.53 -42.87 -60.13
C LYS A 293 -34.15 -42.57 -59.57
N VAL A 294 -33.93 -41.38 -59.04
CA VAL A 294 -32.64 -40.97 -58.46
C VAL A 294 -32.50 -41.54 -57.04
N ASP A 295 -33.58 -41.54 -56.25
CA ASP A 295 -33.59 -42.15 -54.91
C ASP A 295 -33.38 -43.68 -54.95
N ALA A 296 -33.91 -44.36 -55.97
CA ALA A 296 -33.71 -45.80 -56.15
C ALA A 296 -32.28 -46.18 -56.58
N MET A 297 -31.44 -45.21 -56.99
CA MET A 297 -30.05 -45.46 -57.39
C MET A 297 -29.08 -45.44 -56.20
N TYR A 298 -29.48 -44.90 -55.06
CA TYR A 298 -28.64 -44.82 -53.85
C TYR A 298 -28.71 -46.05 -52.94
N VAL A 299 -29.74 -46.90 -53.08
CA VAL A 299 -30.04 -47.96 -52.10
C VAL A 299 -29.31 -49.29 -52.37
N ASN A 300 -28.56 -49.43 -53.47
CA ASN A 300 -27.86 -50.70 -53.78
C ASN A 300 -26.44 -50.51 -54.34
N ARG A 301 -25.51 -50.02 -53.50
CA ARG A 301 -24.06 -50.29 -53.68
C ARG A 301 -23.48 -50.89 -52.39
N PRO A 302 -22.80 -52.07 -52.47
CA PRO A 302 -22.06 -52.61 -51.33
C PRO A 302 -20.78 -51.79 -51.07
N PRO A 303 -20.23 -51.79 -49.84
CA PRO A 303 -19.18 -50.86 -49.43
C PRO A 303 -17.83 -51.33 -49.96
N VAL A 304 -17.23 -50.56 -50.88
CA VAL A 304 -15.84 -50.76 -51.34
C VAL A 304 -15.13 -49.40 -51.42
N TRP A 305 -15.29 -48.58 -50.37
CA TRP A 305 -14.69 -47.22 -50.31
C TRP A 305 -13.95 -46.90 -49.00
N GLU A 306 -13.92 -47.80 -48.02
CA GLU A 306 -13.24 -47.52 -46.74
C GLU A 306 -11.74 -47.84 -46.74
N GLU A 307 -11.29 -48.81 -47.54
CA GLU A 307 -9.89 -49.28 -47.46
C GLU A 307 -8.89 -48.38 -48.22
N ASN A 308 -9.36 -47.65 -49.25
CA ASN A 308 -8.51 -46.69 -49.98
C ASN A 308 -8.34 -45.37 -49.22
N ARG A 309 -9.37 -44.96 -48.46
CA ARG A 309 -9.38 -43.66 -47.75
C ARG A 309 -8.45 -43.64 -46.54
N THR A 310 -8.25 -44.79 -45.88
CA THR A 310 -7.34 -44.93 -44.74
C THR A 310 -5.88 -44.88 -45.16
N LYS A 311 -5.53 -45.44 -46.33
CA LYS A 311 -4.16 -45.35 -46.87
C LYS A 311 -3.78 -43.94 -47.29
N GLU A 312 -4.70 -43.22 -47.92
CA GLU A 312 -4.50 -41.83 -48.33
C GLU A 312 -4.35 -40.91 -47.11
N LYS A 313 -5.19 -41.08 -46.09
CA LYS A 313 -5.11 -40.31 -44.83
C LYS A 313 -3.83 -40.61 -44.03
N LEU A 314 -3.33 -41.84 -44.07
CA LEU A 314 -2.05 -42.20 -43.46
C LEU A 314 -0.87 -41.53 -44.16
N ASP A 315 -0.89 -41.47 -45.50
CA ASP A 315 0.14 -40.80 -46.30
C ASP A 315 0.15 -39.29 -46.04
N ASP A 316 -1.01 -38.66 -45.92
CA ASP A 316 -1.09 -37.22 -45.61
C ASP A 316 -0.64 -36.88 -44.19
N LEU A 317 -0.99 -37.69 -43.18
CA LEU A 317 -0.52 -37.46 -41.80
C LEU A 317 1.00 -37.60 -41.67
N THR A 318 1.59 -38.55 -42.40
CA THR A 318 3.06 -38.71 -42.40
C THR A 318 3.77 -37.58 -43.14
N LYS A 319 3.18 -37.00 -44.20
CA LYS A 319 3.71 -35.80 -44.87
C LYS A 319 3.67 -34.54 -43.99
N VAL A 320 2.72 -34.45 -43.07
CA VAL A 320 2.59 -33.32 -42.12
C VAL A 320 3.53 -33.48 -40.91
N GLY A 321 4.28 -34.60 -40.82
CA GLY A 321 5.37 -34.79 -39.86
C GLY A 321 5.07 -35.76 -38.72
N TYR A 322 3.93 -36.45 -38.73
CA TYR A 322 3.64 -37.51 -37.76
C TYR A 322 4.42 -38.79 -38.09
N SER A 323 4.91 -39.50 -37.06
CA SER A 323 5.51 -40.82 -37.27
C SER A 323 4.44 -41.82 -37.74
N PRO A 324 4.80 -42.84 -38.54
CA PRO A 324 3.83 -43.81 -39.07
C PRO A 324 3.00 -44.50 -37.98
N GLU A 325 3.57 -44.75 -36.81
CA GLU A 325 2.90 -45.38 -35.67
C GLU A 325 1.85 -44.46 -35.06
N VAL A 326 2.17 -43.16 -34.94
CA VAL A 326 1.25 -42.15 -34.39
C VAL A 326 0.10 -41.88 -35.37
N ALA A 327 0.40 -41.79 -36.67
CA ALA A 327 -0.62 -41.58 -37.70
C ALA A 327 -1.62 -42.76 -37.77
N LEU A 328 -1.16 -44.00 -37.58
CA LEU A 328 -2.03 -45.16 -37.48
C LEU A 328 -2.93 -45.13 -36.24
N ALA A 329 -2.39 -44.73 -35.08
CA ALA A 329 -3.16 -44.63 -33.83
C ALA A 329 -4.29 -43.59 -33.93
N ILE A 330 -4.03 -42.45 -34.59
CA ILE A 330 -5.03 -41.40 -34.84
C ILE A 330 -6.19 -41.95 -35.68
N ILE A 331 -5.88 -42.63 -36.78
CA ILE A 331 -6.90 -43.22 -37.68
C ILE A 331 -7.73 -44.30 -36.95
N GLU A 332 -7.10 -45.11 -36.11
CA GLU A 332 -7.81 -46.14 -35.33
C GLU A 332 -8.75 -45.54 -34.28
N ASN A 333 -8.34 -44.45 -33.62
CA ASN A 333 -9.18 -43.78 -32.64
C ASN A 333 -10.39 -43.09 -33.30
N GLU A 334 -10.20 -42.41 -34.43
CA GLU A 334 -11.30 -41.82 -35.19
C GLU A 334 -12.33 -42.88 -35.63
N LYS A 335 -11.87 -44.07 -36.07
CA LYS A 335 -12.78 -45.17 -36.40
C LYS A 335 -13.61 -45.61 -35.20
N LYS A 336 -12.99 -45.75 -34.03
CA LYS A 336 -13.72 -46.10 -32.80
C LYS A 336 -14.75 -45.05 -32.41
N ILE A 337 -14.44 -43.77 -32.59
CA ILE A 337 -15.39 -42.66 -32.33
C ILE A 337 -16.58 -42.74 -33.30
N ILE A 338 -16.32 -42.95 -34.59
CA ILE A 338 -17.37 -43.06 -35.60
C ILE A 338 -18.27 -44.29 -35.33
N ASP A 339 -17.69 -45.45 -35.02
CA ASP A 339 -18.45 -46.66 -34.71
C ASP A 339 -19.30 -46.46 -33.43
N SER A 340 -18.75 -45.81 -32.40
CA SER A 340 -19.50 -45.47 -31.18
C SER A 340 -20.62 -44.44 -31.41
N SER A 341 -20.47 -43.57 -32.41
CA SER A 341 -21.49 -42.59 -32.79
C SER A 341 -22.62 -43.23 -33.59
N ILE A 342 -22.34 -44.31 -34.31
CA ILE A 342 -23.34 -45.06 -35.10
C ILE A 342 -24.14 -46.00 -34.17
N GLU A 343 -23.51 -46.62 -33.16
CA GLU A 343 -24.23 -47.42 -32.15
C GLU A 343 -25.17 -46.57 -31.27
N ASN A 344 -24.88 -45.28 -31.06
CA ASN A 344 -25.76 -44.38 -30.30
C ASN A 344 -26.93 -43.79 -31.13
N GLN A 345 -27.03 -44.09 -32.43
CA GLN A 345 -28.10 -43.62 -33.32
C GLN A 345 -28.97 -44.74 -33.93
N LEU A 346 -28.81 -45.99 -33.47
CA LEU A 346 -29.63 -47.17 -33.82
C LEU A 346 -30.44 -47.66 -32.62
#